data_AF-N6XCD1-F1
#
_entry.id   AF-N6XCD1-F1
#
_cell.length_a   1.000
_cell.length_b   1.000
_cell.length_c   1.000
_cell.angle_alpha   90.00
_cell.angle_beta   90.00
_cell.angle_gamma   90.00
#
_symmetry.space_group_name_H-M   'P 1'
#
loop_
_entity.id
_entity.type
_entity.pdbx_description
1 polymer ?
#
loop_
_entity_poly.entity_id
_entity_poly.type
_entity_poly.pdbx_seq_one_letter_code
_entity_poly.pdbx_strand_id
1 'polypeptide(L)'
;MVDVLVGPAGAGKTTAMNALRRAWEGEHGAGSVVGLAPSAVAAQVLADDLGIATENTAKWWTAHQHTGATFQAGQLAIIDEASLAGTLSLDRITQAAEEAGAKVLLVGDYAQLQSVDAGGAFSLLIHDRDDAPELVDVHRFTHAWEKTASLELRHGRTPAIDTYLDHDRIHDGDADAMADAAYTAWRRDRQAGLVSVLIAETRENVTALNVRARADLILDGTLKPGPEITLSNGSAAGVGDTIITRRNDRRLRNRHGWVRNGQTWTITAVRDDGSVTIRRPGARFGNSIVLPSDYVAEHVALGYAVTAHRAQGLTTDTAHVLVEPTTTRENLCVAMTRGRESNRAYVILDRPDDHATAHPGDNPDATARTVLYGVLQHSGAELSAHETITAEQDRWGSIAQLAAEYETIAAAAQHDRWTTLVRSSGLTAEQAQAVIDSDAFGALTAELRRAKANHHNVDTLLPRLIQARGVADADDIASVIHHRLAHATARPAGSGRTRQAPRLIAGLIPEATGPMTPDIQQALTERRHLIETRAEAVLDTALHTDEPWTTALGPTPADGRERQHWRRRALVVAAYRDRYQITDPDPLGAQPESTAQKIDRARALVAAERAQALVPPRSSSTAPRSVAVERKPVGPTM
;
A
#
# COMPACT_ATOMS: atom_id res chain seq x y z
N MET A 1 28.21 6.41 -4.79
CA MET A 1 28.16 7.88 -4.93
C MET A 1 26.85 8.44 -4.38
N VAL A 2 25.71 7.82 -4.68
CA VAL A 2 24.44 8.06 -3.97
C VAL A 2 24.21 6.95 -2.94
N ASP A 3 23.91 7.34 -1.69
CA ASP A 3 23.39 6.46 -0.65
C ASP A 3 21.98 6.91 -0.23
N VAL A 4 21.21 5.98 0.34
CA VAL A 4 19.87 6.23 0.87
C VAL A 4 19.85 5.96 2.37
N LEU A 5 18.97 6.65 3.10
CA LEU A 5 18.67 6.39 4.50
C LEU A 5 17.16 6.52 4.71
N VAL A 6 16.55 5.42 5.15
CA VAL A 6 15.14 5.38 5.50
C VAL A 6 14.97 5.73 6.97
N GLY A 7 14.08 6.66 7.27
CA GLY A 7 13.76 7.03 8.63
C GLY A 7 12.27 7.32 8.81
N PRO A 8 11.52 6.41 9.47
CA PRO A 8 10.14 6.61 9.87
C PRO A 8 9.93 7.90 10.66
N ALA A 9 8.68 8.36 10.73
CA ALA A 9 8.31 9.53 11.52
C ALA A 9 8.78 9.39 12.98
N GLY A 10 9.68 10.28 13.40
CA GLY A 10 10.21 10.26 14.76
C GLY A 10 11.34 9.28 15.04
N ALA A 11 11.92 8.65 14.02
CA ALA A 11 13.03 7.70 14.18
C ALA A 11 14.42 8.34 14.41
N GLY A 12 14.48 9.64 14.70
CA GLY A 12 15.75 10.32 15.01
C GLY A 12 16.64 10.62 13.80
N LYS A 13 16.07 10.75 12.58
CA LYS A 13 16.79 11.17 11.34
C LYS A 13 17.74 12.33 11.58
N THR A 14 17.26 13.39 12.21
CA THR A 14 18.03 14.58 12.60
C THR A 14 19.28 14.25 13.41
N THR A 15 19.18 13.37 14.40
CA THR A 15 20.31 12.99 15.26
C THR A 15 21.35 12.20 14.48
N ALA A 16 20.90 11.27 13.62
CA ALA A 16 21.77 10.50 12.74
C ALA A 16 22.50 11.40 11.73
N MET A 17 21.78 12.30 11.05
CA MET A 17 22.37 13.25 10.10
C MET A 17 23.35 14.22 10.78
N ASN A 18 23.08 14.64 12.02
CA ASN A 18 24.02 15.46 12.79
C ASN A 18 25.32 14.74 13.13
N ALA A 19 25.23 13.47 13.52
CA ALA A 19 26.42 12.65 13.77
C ALA A 19 27.22 12.46 12.49
N LEU A 20 26.55 12.18 11.37
CA LEU A 20 27.18 12.05 10.06
C LEU A 20 27.87 13.35 9.64
N ARG A 21 27.20 14.51 9.77
CA ARG A 21 27.78 15.81 9.48
C ARG A 21 29.09 16.01 10.24
N ARG A 22 29.09 15.79 11.55
CA ARG A 22 30.28 15.99 12.40
C ARG A 22 31.43 15.07 12.00
N ALA A 23 31.13 13.81 11.67
CA ALA A 23 32.13 12.87 11.19
C ALA A 23 32.72 13.33 9.85
N TRP A 24 31.86 13.69 8.89
CA TRP A 24 32.27 14.13 7.56
C TRP A 24 33.12 15.42 7.61
N GLU A 25 32.69 16.41 8.38
CA GLU A 25 33.46 17.66 8.55
C GLU A 25 34.77 17.46 9.30
N GLY A 26 34.86 16.43 10.16
CA GLY A 26 36.11 16.04 10.82
C GLY A 26 37.16 15.50 9.84
N GLU A 27 36.72 14.83 8.78
CA GLU A 27 37.59 14.23 7.76
C GLU A 27 37.86 15.17 6.58
N HIS A 28 36.82 15.84 6.08
CA HIS A 28 36.86 16.66 4.85
C HIS A 28 36.90 18.17 5.12
N GLY A 29 36.92 18.58 6.39
CA GLY A 29 36.97 19.98 6.79
C GLY A 29 35.60 20.64 6.96
N ALA A 30 35.58 21.77 7.66
CA ALA A 30 34.35 22.52 7.92
C ALA A 30 33.71 23.04 6.63
N GLY A 31 32.38 22.93 6.52
CA GLY A 31 31.65 23.35 5.31
C GLY A 31 31.71 22.35 4.15
N SER A 32 32.21 21.14 4.39
CA SER A 32 32.16 20.04 3.43
C SER A 32 30.77 19.40 3.31
N VAL A 33 29.79 19.81 4.13
CA VAL A 33 28.42 19.28 4.10
C VAL A 33 27.46 20.35 3.60
N VAL A 34 26.64 19.99 2.62
CA VAL A 34 25.57 20.82 2.03
C VAL A 34 24.23 20.17 2.32
N GLY A 35 23.30 20.89 2.96
CA GLY A 35 21.95 20.38 3.19
C GLY A 35 20.93 20.93 2.19
N LEU A 36 20.10 20.06 1.65
CA LEU A 36 19.03 20.38 0.71
C LEU A 36 17.70 19.74 1.16
N ALA A 37 16.58 20.36 0.82
CA ALA A 37 15.26 19.76 0.98
C ALA A 37 14.28 20.26 -0.09
N PRO A 38 13.20 19.54 -0.44
CA PRO A 38 12.26 19.97 -1.48
C PRO A 38 11.52 21.28 -1.16
N SER A 39 11.21 21.53 0.12
CA SER A 39 10.48 22.73 0.55
C SER A 39 11.35 23.69 1.35
N ALA A 40 11.02 24.98 1.32
CA ALA A 40 11.75 25.98 2.09
C ALA A 40 11.59 25.81 3.62
N VAL A 41 10.45 25.26 4.06
CA VAL A 41 10.21 24.96 5.48
C VAL A 41 11.03 23.74 5.91
N ALA A 42 11.04 22.66 5.11
CA ALA A 42 11.87 21.49 5.37
C ALA A 42 13.36 21.86 5.37
N ALA A 43 13.81 22.69 4.42
CA ALA A 43 15.17 23.19 4.40
C ALA A 43 15.48 23.96 5.69
N GLN A 44 14.58 24.85 6.15
CA GLN A 44 14.81 25.57 7.40
C GLN A 44 14.90 24.63 8.61
N VAL A 45 14.04 23.61 8.69
CA VAL A 45 14.12 22.59 9.74
C VAL A 45 15.47 21.89 9.69
N LEU A 46 15.90 21.43 8.51
CA LEU A 46 17.21 20.81 8.30
C LEU A 46 18.37 21.74 8.69
N ALA A 47 18.28 23.05 8.43
CA ALA A 47 19.28 24.03 8.85
C ALA A 47 19.36 24.18 10.37
N ASP A 48 18.20 24.30 11.02
CA ASP A 48 18.12 24.43 12.48
C ASP A 48 18.64 23.15 13.16
N ASP A 49 18.31 22.01 12.59
CA ASP A 49 18.72 20.68 13.02
C ASP A 49 20.21 20.45 12.88
N LEU A 50 20.78 20.70 11.69
CA LEU A 50 22.19 20.45 11.41
C LEU A 50 23.13 21.56 11.91
N GLY A 51 22.60 22.76 12.11
CA GLY A 51 23.40 23.96 12.41
C GLY A 51 24.25 24.45 11.22
N ILE A 52 23.82 24.16 9.99
CA ILE A 52 24.47 24.61 8.75
C ILE A 52 23.47 25.33 7.83
N ALA A 53 23.98 26.06 6.85
CA ALA A 53 23.13 26.64 5.82
C ALA A 53 22.56 25.53 4.93
N THR A 54 21.26 25.57 4.69
CA THR A 54 20.55 24.64 3.80
C THR A 54 19.67 25.41 2.84
N GLU A 55 19.37 24.78 1.71
CA GLU A 55 18.59 25.41 0.65
C GLU A 55 17.48 24.49 0.15
N ASN A 56 16.45 25.08 -0.45
CA ASN A 56 15.51 24.25 -1.18
C ASN A 56 16.15 23.78 -2.50
N THR A 57 15.82 22.58 -2.94
CA THR A 57 16.41 21.93 -4.13
C THR A 57 16.25 22.80 -5.38
N ALA A 58 15.08 23.41 -5.58
CA ALA A 58 14.80 24.29 -6.71
C ALA A 58 15.72 25.53 -6.74
N LYS A 59 15.92 26.20 -5.59
CA LYS A 59 16.78 27.38 -5.47
C LYS A 59 18.23 27.03 -5.71
N TRP A 60 18.67 25.88 -5.18
CA TRP A 60 20.03 25.39 -5.41
C TRP A 60 20.26 25.16 -6.90
N TRP A 61 19.34 24.45 -7.57
CA TRP A 61 19.41 24.19 -9.00
C TRP A 61 19.41 25.48 -9.84
N THR A 62 18.54 26.44 -9.52
CA THR A 62 18.51 27.75 -10.17
C THR A 62 19.82 28.52 -9.97
N ALA A 63 20.40 28.49 -8.76
CA ALA A 63 21.69 29.13 -8.51
C ALA A 63 22.81 28.46 -9.31
N HIS A 64 22.82 27.12 -9.37
CA HIS A 64 23.76 26.36 -10.18
C HIS A 64 23.70 26.74 -11.66
N GLN A 65 22.50 26.78 -12.25
CA GLN A 65 22.32 27.16 -13.66
C GLN A 65 22.75 28.60 -13.98
N HIS A 66 22.48 29.56 -13.08
CA HIS A 66 22.77 30.97 -13.35
C HIS A 66 24.20 31.39 -13.03
N THR A 67 24.84 30.75 -12.05
CA THR A 67 26.15 31.19 -11.54
C THR A 67 27.27 30.20 -11.82
N GLY A 68 26.94 28.95 -12.20
CA GLY A 68 27.88 27.85 -12.30
C GLY A 68 28.33 27.31 -10.93
N ALA A 69 27.83 27.86 -9.82
CA ALA A 69 28.14 27.35 -8.49
C ALA A 69 27.65 25.90 -8.36
N THR A 70 28.56 24.99 -8.03
CA THR A 70 28.26 23.56 -7.91
C THR A 70 28.91 22.99 -6.65
N PHE A 71 28.75 21.69 -6.43
CA PHE A 71 29.44 20.97 -5.38
C PHE A 71 30.96 20.96 -5.61
N GLN A 72 31.72 20.62 -4.58
CA GLN A 72 33.17 20.45 -4.63
C GLN A 72 33.53 19.00 -4.31
N ALA A 73 34.68 18.54 -4.81
CA ALA A 73 35.18 17.21 -4.54
C ALA A 73 35.30 16.96 -3.03
N GLY A 74 34.80 15.82 -2.56
CA GLY A 74 34.79 15.47 -1.13
C GLY A 74 33.67 16.12 -0.32
N GLN A 75 32.76 16.89 -0.93
CA GLN A 75 31.54 17.33 -0.25
C GLN A 75 30.51 16.22 -0.11
N LEU A 76 29.68 16.33 0.94
CA LEU A 76 28.48 15.52 1.15
C LEU A 76 27.23 16.39 1.00
N ALA A 77 26.40 16.08 0.01
CA ALA A 77 25.07 16.65 -0.14
C ALA A 77 24.04 15.76 0.57
N ILE A 78 23.40 16.28 1.62
CA ILE A 78 22.30 15.61 2.32
C ILE A 78 20.99 16.19 1.79
N ILE A 79 20.16 15.36 1.16
CA ILE A 79 18.83 15.74 0.67
C ILE A 79 17.79 15.10 1.59
N ASP A 80 17.23 15.90 2.51
CA ASP A 80 16.19 15.45 3.45
C ASP A 80 14.79 15.56 2.84
N GLU A 81 13.86 14.74 3.35
CA GLU A 81 12.52 14.52 2.80
C GLU A 81 12.56 14.16 1.30
N ALA A 82 13.48 13.27 0.92
CA ALA A 82 13.71 12.86 -0.46
C ALA A 82 12.49 12.20 -1.13
N SER A 83 11.55 11.63 -0.37
CA SER A 83 10.27 11.13 -0.90
C SER A 83 9.39 12.24 -1.48
N LEU A 84 9.55 13.49 -1.02
CA LEU A 84 8.84 14.66 -1.57
C LEU A 84 9.55 15.27 -2.79
N ALA A 85 10.74 14.81 -3.15
CA ALA A 85 11.49 15.35 -4.27
C ALA A 85 11.04 14.70 -5.58
N GLY A 86 10.76 15.52 -6.61
CA GLY A 86 10.49 15.00 -7.94
C GLY A 86 11.72 14.31 -8.54
N THR A 87 11.50 13.23 -9.29
CA THR A 87 12.53 12.36 -9.87
C THR A 87 13.57 13.14 -10.69
N LEU A 88 13.12 14.06 -11.55
CA LEU A 88 14.04 14.89 -12.36
C LEU A 88 14.87 15.86 -11.52
N SER A 89 14.37 16.30 -10.38
CA SER A 89 15.13 17.18 -9.48
C SER A 89 16.23 16.41 -8.78
N LEU A 90 15.94 15.18 -8.33
CA LEU A 90 16.95 14.29 -7.74
C LEU A 90 18.03 13.96 -8.77
N ASP A 91 17.64 13.50 -9.96
CA ASP A 91 18.56 13.14 -11.07
C ASP A 91 19.56 14.26 -11.38
N ARG A 92 19.07 15.49 -11.58
CA ARG A 92 19.90 16.67 -11.85
C ARG A 92 20.89 16.99 -10.73
N ILE A 93 20.45 16.90 -9.48
CA ILE A 93 21.31 17.20 -8.32
C ILE A 93 22.35 16.10 -8.13
N THR A 94 21.97 14.84 -8.29
CA THR A 94 22.89 13.70 -8.20
C THR A 94 23.92 13.72 -9.33
N GLN A 95 23.52 14.08 -10.55
CA GLN A 95 24.44 14.25 -11.67
C GLN A 95 25.46 15.36 -11.41
N ALA A 96 25.00 16.53 -10.94
CA ALA A 96 25.91 17.63 -10.61
C ALA A 96 26.89 17.26 -9.46
N ALA A 97 26.45 16.44 -8.51
CA ALA A 97 27.31 15.91 -7.45
C ALA A 97 28.34 14.91 -7.99
N GLU A 98 27.94 14.02 -8.89
CA GLU A 98 28.84 13.08 -9.57
C GLU A 98 29.96 13.80 -10.32
N GLU A 99 29.60 14.76 -11.16
CA GLU A 99 30.54 15.53 -11.98
C GLU A 99 31.53 16.31 -11.12
N ALA A 100 31.10 16.75 -9.93
CA ALA A 100 31.94 17.45 -8.96
C ALA A 100 32.81 16.52 -8.08
N GLY A 101 32.60 15.20 -8.11
CA GLY A 101 33.23 14.26 -7.18
C GLY A 101 32.72 14.38 -5.74
N ALA A 102 31.46 14.80 -5.57
CA ALA A 102 30.76 14.86 -4.29
C ALA A 102 29.94 13.58 -4.05
N LYS A 103 29.57 13.36 -2.79
CA LYS A 103 28.70 12.27 -2.34
C LYS A 103 27.29 12.80 -2.08
N VAL A 104 26.27 12.02 -2.40
CA VAL A 104 24.87 12.35 -2.07
C VAL A 104 24.31 11.33 -1.09
N LEU A 105 23.64 11.83 -0.05
CA LEU A 105 22.79 11.03 0.83
C LEU A 105 21.34 11.50 0.69
N LEU A 106 20.47 10.61 0.23
CA LEU A 106 19.02 10.83 0.21
C LEU A 106 18.42 10.32 1.51
N VAL A 107 17.72 11.18 2.25
CA VAL A 107 17.10 10.84 3.52
C VAL A 107 15.59 11.05 3.40
N GLY A 108 14.80 10.06 3.79
CA GLY A 108 13.35 10.15 3.62
C GLY A 108 12.60 8.97 4.22
N ASP A 109 11.30 8.91 3.92
CA ASP A 109 10.44 7.79 4.26
C ASP A 109 9.55 7.49 3.06
N TYR A 110 9.74 6.33 2.44
CA TYR A 110 9.01 5.91 1.25
C TYR A 110 7.52 5.65 1.52
N ALA A 111 7.16 5.38 2.78
CA ALA A 111 5.78 5.15 3.20
C ALA A 111 5.03 6.44 3.61
N GLN A 112 5.68 7.61 3.47
CA GLN A 112 5.03 8.91 3.61
C GLN A 112 4.63 9.46 2.23
N LEU A 113 3.98 10.63 2.24
CA LEU A 113 3.53 11.29 1.02
C LEU A 113 4.71 11.50 0.05
N GLN A 114 4.39 11.31 -1.23
CA GLN A 114 5.33 11.45 -2.33
C GLN A 114 5.31 12.88 -2.90
N SER A 115 6.24 13.13 -3.81
CA SER A 115 6.31 14.34 -4.62
C SER A 115 4.97 14.67 -5.29
N VAL A 116 4.66 15.97 -5.42
CA VAL A 116 3.54 16.48 -6.23
C VAL A 116 3.89 16.48 -7.73
N ASP A 117 5.18 16.64 -8.06
CA ASP A 117 5.72 16.37 -9.39
C ASP A 117 5.94 14.85 -9.56
N ALA A 118 6.26 14.37 -10.76
CA ALA A 118 6.58 12.96 -11.02
C ALA A 118 7.59 12.39 -10.00
N GLY A 119 7.10 11.51 -9.11
CA GLY A 119 7.83 10.99 -7.95
C GLY A 119 8.44 9.61 -8.16
N GLY A 120 8.68 8.90 -7.06
CA GLY A 120 9.06 7.48 -7.05
C GLY A 120 10.56 7.19 -7.02
N ALA A 121 11.44 8.12 -7.40
CA ALA A 121 12.89 7.83 -7.45
C ALA A 121 13.50 7.39 -6.11
N PHE A 122 13.07 7.98 -4.99
CA PHE A 122 13.54 7.55 -3.67
C PHE A 122 13.08 6.12 -3.33
N SER A 123 11.82 5.79 -3.61
CA SER A 123 11.28 4.43 -3.40
C SER A 123 12.00 3.41 -4.28
N LEU A 124 12.17 3.73 -5.57
CA LEU A 124 12.90 2.90 -6.52
C LEU A 124 14.29 2.54 -6.01
N LEU A 125 15.07 3.53 -5.54
CA LEU A 125 16.42 3.31 -5.03
C LEU A 125 16.46 2.44 -3.76
N ILE A 126 15.39 2.45 -2.97
CA ILE A 126 15.27 1.60 -1.78
C ILE A 126 14.89 0.18 -2.17
N HIS A 127 13.92 0.02 -3.07
CA HIS A 127 13.44 -1.29 -3.49
C HIS A 127 14.44 -2.06 -4.37
N ASP A 128 15.30 -1.35 -5.11
CA ASP A 128 16.36 -1.94 -5.93
C ASP A 128 17.61 -2.33 -5.10
N ARG A 129 17.66 -1.99 -3.81
CA ARG A 129 18.82 -2.21 -2.94
C ARG A 129 18.49 -3.06 -1.72
N ASP A 130 19.17 -4.19 -1.58
CA ASP A 130 19.08 -5.04 -0.39
C ASP A 130 19.76 -4.45 0.86
N ASP A 131 20.57 -3.39 0.69
CA ASP A 131 21.44 -2.82 1.72
C ASP A 131 20.97 -1.45 2.25
N ALA A 132 19.74 -1.00 1.90
CA ALA A 132 19.23 0.30 2.31
C ALA A 132 19.07 0.38 3.84
N PRO A 133 19.83 1.25 4.55
CA PRO A 133 19.73 1.35 6.00
C PRO A 133 18.41 1.99 6.42
N GLU A 134 17.74 1.39 7.40
CA GLU A 134 16.50 1.89 8.00
C GLU A 134 16.66 2.13 9.50
N LEU A 135 16.22 3.30 9.96
CA LEU A 135 16.12 3.61 11.39
C LEU A 135 14.86 2.93 11.96
N VAL A 136 15.05 1.93 12.82
CA VAL A 136 13.94 1.11 13.34
C VAL A 136 13.33 1.64 14.65
N ASP A 137 14.08 2.43 15.42
CA ASP A 137 13.65 2.90 16.74
C ASP A 137 12.93 4.26 16.68
N VAL A 138 11.64 4.28 17.06
CA VAL A 138 10.84 5.51 17.10
C VAL A 138 10.91 6.18 18.47
N HIS A 139 11.38 7.43 18.49
CA HIS A 139 11.60 8.20 19.73
C HIS A 139 10.54 9.26 20.01
N ARG A 140 9.76 9.67 19.01
CA ARG A 140 8.81 10.81 19.09
C ARG A 140 7.66 10.60 20.08
N PHE A 141 7.07 9.39 20.09
CA PHE A 141 5.83 9.14 20.82
C PHE A 141 6.07 8.93 22.31
N THR A 142 5.19 9.52 23.13
CA THR A 142 5.16 9.34 24.59
C THR A 142 4.74 7.91 24.96
N HIS A 143 3.79 7.34 24.21
CA HIS A 143 3.29 6.00 24.48
C HIS A 143 4.04 4.93 23.69
N ALA A 144 4.47 3.87 24.38
CA ALA A 144 5.21 2.77 23.74
C ALA A 144 4.36 1.99 22.72
N TRP A 145 3.07 1.79 22.99
CA TRP A 145 2.17 1.09 22.07
C TRP A 145 2.02 1.84 20.73
N GLU A 146 1.98 3.18 20.77
CA GLU A 146 1.79 4.01 19.59
C GLU A 146 3.02 4.02 18.68
N LYS A 147 4.21 3.80 19.25
CA LYS A 147 5.45 3.58 18.48
C LYS A 147 5.28 2.36 17.55
N THR A 148 4.91 1.22 18.12
CA THR A 148 4.71 -0.02 17.36
C THR A 148 3.54 0.12 16.40
N ALA A 149 2.40 0.64 16.86
CA ALA A 149 1.21 0.81 16.02
C ALA A 149 1.45 1.74 14.83
N SER A 150 2.26 2.79 14.99
CA SER A 150 2.61 3.69 13.88
C SER A 150 3.46 3.03 12.80
N LEU A 151 4.32 2.08 13.16
CA LEU A 151 5.08 1.28 12.20
C LEU A 151 4.18 0.27 11.48
N GLU A 152 3.27 -0.38 12.20
CA GLU A 152 2.26 -1.25 11.60
C GLU A 152 1.39 -0.48 10.58
N LEU A 153 0.94 0.73 10.96
CA LEU A 153 0.20 1.64 10.08
C LEU A 153 1.01 2.01 8.83
N ARG A 154 2.29 2.37 9.01
CA ARG A 154 3.23 2.68 7.94
C ARG A 154 3.36 1.53 6.93
N HIS A 155 3.37 0.29 7.40
CA HIS A 155 3.46 -0.90 6.55
C HIS A 155 2.10 -1.40 6.02
N GLY A 156 1.00 -0.70 6.29
CA GLY A 156 -0.33 -1.13 5.86
C GLY A 156 -0.85 -2.37 6.59
N ARG A 157 -0.32 -2.69 7.77
CA ARG A 157 -0.70 -3.89 8.53
C ARG A 157 -1.98 -3.62 9.31
N THR A 158 -2.98 -4.46 9.09
CA THR A 158 -4.33 -4.32 9.65
C THR A 158 -4.42 -4.39 11.18
N PRO A 159 -3.53 -5.08 11.94
CA PRO A 159 -3.54 -5.03 13.40
C PRO A 159 -3.34 -3.63 14.00
N ALA A 160 -2.80 -2.68 13.23
CA ALA A 160 -2.72 -1.28 13.66
C ALA A 160 -4.10 -0.71 13.99
N ILE A 161 -5.11 -1.02 13.17
CA ILE A 161 -6.48 -0.51 13.32
C ILE A 161 -7.03 -0.95 14.68
N ASP A 162 -6.87 -2.24 15.01
CA ASP A 162 -7.33 -2.82 16.27
C ASP A 162 -6.64 -2.16 17.46
N THR A 163 -5.32 -1.94 17.35
CA THR A 163 -4.55 -1.28 18.41
C THR A 163 -5.05 0.15 18.65
N TYR A 164 -5.32 0.93 17.60
CA TYR A 164 -5.84 2.29 17.76
C TYR A 164 -7.29 2.31 18.28
N LEU A 165 -8.12 1.31 17.94
CA LEU A 165 -9.46 1.14 18.50
C LEU A 165 -9.41 0.82 20.00
N ASP A 166 -8.57 -0.14 20.41
CA ASP A 166 -8.40 -0.56 21.81
C ASP A 166 -7.90 0.58 22.72
N HIS A 167 -7.26 1.59 22.13
CA HIS A 167 -6.77 2.78 22.81
C HIS A 167 -7.67 4.03 22.64
N ASP A 168 -8.92 3.86 22.18
CA ASP A 168 -9.92 4.93 21.98
C ASP A 168 -9.43 6.07 21.06
N ARG A 169 -8.57 5.75 20.10
CA ARG A 169 -7.97 6.71 19.16
C ARG A 169 -8.69 6.81 17.83
N ILE A 170 -9.63 5.92 17.56
CA ILE A 170 -10.48 5.95 16.37
C ILE A 170 -11.91 6.23 16.83
N HIS A 171 -12.55 7.20 16.17
CA HIS A 171 -13.95 7.57 16.33
C HIS A 171 -14.59 7.52 14.95
N ASP A 172 -15.85 7.12 14.85
CA ASP A 172 -16.58 7.09 13.58
C ASP A 172 -17.99 7.64 13.70
N GLY A 173 -18.53 8.06 12.56
CA GLY A 173 -19.87 8.61 12.42
C GLY A 173 -20.03 9.30 11.07
N ASP A 174 -21.11 10.06 10.95
CA ASP A 174 -21.34 10.89 9.77
C ASP A 174 -20.32 12.04 9.65
N ALA A 175 -20.22 12.60 8.45
CA ALA A 175 -19.26 13.64 8.12
C ALA A 175 -19.32 14.86 9.06
N ASP A 176 -20.53 15.32 9.36
CA ASP A 176 -20.75 16.49 10.22
C ASP A 176 -20.36 16.20 11.67
N ALA A 177 -20.76 15.03 12.21
CA ALA A 177 -20.42 14.60 13.56
C ALA A 177 -18.92 14.38 13.74
N MET A 178 -18.23 13.79 12.75
CA MET A 178 -16.78 13.58 12.80
C MET A 178 -16.00 14.87 12.67
N ALA A 179 -16.42 15.78 11.78
CA ALA A 179 -15.85 17.12 11.70
C ALA A 179 -16.03 17.89 13.02
N ASP A 180 -17.21 17.79 13.64
CA ASP A 180 -17.51 18.40 14.94
C ASP A 180 -16.65 17.83 16.07
N ALA A 181 -16.55 16.50 16.15
CA ALA A 181 -15.78 15.81 17.17
C ALA A 181 -14.27 16.12 17.07
N ALA A 182 -13.72 16.10 15.84
CA ALA A 182 -12.32 16.43 15.58
C ALA A 182 -12.01 17.87 15.97
N TYR A 183 -12.87 18.80 15.55
CA TYR A 183 -12.73 20.21 15.86
C TYR A 183 -12.84 20.49 17.38
N THR A 184 -13.83 19.91 18.04
CA THR A 184 -14.05 20.11 19.48
C THR A 184 -12.88 19.57 20.31
N ALA A 185 -12.32 18.42 19.93
CA ALA A 185 -11.15 17.85 20.59
C ALA A 185 -9.90 18.72 20.39
N TRP A 186 -9.64 19.17 19.16
CA TRP A 186 -8.56 20.11 18.86
C TRP A 186 -8.68 21.41 19.65
N ARG A 187 -9.89 21.98 19.75
CA ARG A 187 -10.16 23.21 20.49
C ARG A 187 -9.88 23.03 21.99
N ARG A 188 -10.30 21.90 22.56
CA ARG A 188 -10.04 21.55 23.96
C ARG A 188 -8.55 21.49 24.25
N ASP A 189 -7.76 20.86 23.38
CA ASP A 189 -6.32 20.75 23.54
C ASP A 189 -5.64 22.13 23.50
N ARG A 190 -6.07 23.01 22.58
CA ARG A 190 -5.58 24.39 22.53
C ARG A 190 -5.93 25.19 23.79
N GLN A 191 -7.13 25.02 24.33
CA GLN A 191 -7.54 25.67 25.58
C GLN A 191 -6.74 25.14 26.78
N ALA A 192 -6.30 23.88 26.74
CA ALA A 192 -5.38 23.31 27.71
C ALA A 192 -3.91 23.76 27.51
N GLY A 193 -3.62 24.56 26.48
CA GLY A 193 -2.29 25.09 26.18
C GLY A 193 -1.39 24.15 25.36
N LEU A 194 -1.93 23.05 24.84
CA LEU A 194 -1.20 22.12 23.98
C LEU A 194 -1.05 22.69 22.57
N VAL A 195 0.08 22.41 21.93
CA VAL A 195 0.27 22.65 20.49
C VAL A 195 -0.45 21.52 19.75
N SER A 196 -1.60 21.82 19.17
CA SER A 196 -2.43 20.83 18.47
C SER A 196 -2.62 21.17 16.99
N VAL A 197 -2.68 20.15 16.13
CA VAL A 197 -2.97 20.28 14.69
C VAL A 197 -4.26 19.55 14.33
N LEU A 198 -5.07 20.19 13.50
CA LEU A 198 -6.26 19.61 12.88
C LEU A 198 -5.96 19.35 11.39
N ILE A 199 -6.07 18.10 10.97
CA ILE A 199 -5.69 17.64 9.64
C ILE A 199 -6.93 17.09 8.93
N ALA A 200 -7.14 17.52 7.69
CA ALA A 200 -8.17 16.97 6.80
C ALA A 200 -7.58 16.77 5.40
N GLU A 201 -8.17 15.87 4.62
CA GLU A 201 -7.68 15.55 3.28
C GLU A 201 -8.00 16.65 2.27
N THR A 202 -9.27 17.03 2.16
CA THR A 202 -9.76 17.93 1.12
C THR A 202 -9.60 19.41 1.47
N ARG A 203 -9.48 20.26 0.44
CA ARG A 203 -9.36 21.72 0.63
C ARG A 203 -10.67 22.32 1.13
N GLU A 204 -11.78 21.73 0.72
CA GLU A 204 -13.13 22.04 1.17
C GLU A 204 -13.24 21.85 2.68
N ASN A 205 -12.91 20.66 3.21
CA ASN A 205 -12.94 20.38 4.64
C ASN A 205 -11.97 21.27 5.43
N VAL A 206 -10.75 21.47 4.93
CA VAL A 206 -9.80 22.41 5.54
C VAL A 206 -10.37 23.83 5.60
N THR A 207 -11.05 24.29 4.55
CA THR A 207 -11.66 25.64 4.53
C THR A 207 -12.82 25.74 5.50
N ALA A 208 -13.73 24.76 5.51
CA ALA A 208 -14.87 24.71 6.42
C ALA A 208 -14.43 24.71 7.88
N LEU A 209 -13.47 23.85 8.24
CA LEU A 209 -12.90 23.78 9.59
C LEU A 209 -12.21 25.08 10.00
N ASN A 210 -11.49 25.74 9.09
CA ASN A 210 -10.84 27.02 9.37
C ASN A 210 -11.85 28.16 9.61
N VAL A 211 -12.91 28.25 8.79
CA VAL A 211 -13.96 29.26 8.96
C VAL A 211 -14.70 29.05 10.28
N ARG A 212 -15.04 27.80 10.59
CA ARG A 212 -15.66 27.42 11.86
C ARG A 212 -14.76 27.78 13.05
N ALA A 213 -13.48 27.44 13.00
CA ALA A 213 -12.52 27.74 14.07
C ALA A 213 -12.48 29.24 14.39
N ARG A 214 -12.44 30.08 13.35
CA ARG A 214 -12.45 31.52 13.53
C ARG A 214 -13.76 32.02 14.14
N ALA A 215 -14.91 31.56 13.65
CA ALA A 215 -16.22 31.98 14.15
C ALA A 215 -16.37 31.71 15.66
N ASP A 216 -15.96 30.51 16.10
CA ASP A 216 -16.01 30.12 17.51
C ASP A 216 -15.07 30.93 18.41
N LEU A 217 -13.86 31.24 17.92
CA LEU A 217 -12.91 32.07 18.64
C LEU A 217 -13.40 33.52 18.79
N ILE A 218 -14.25 34.00 17.87
CA ILE A 218 -14.93 35.30 18.02
C ILE A 218 -16.04 35.18 19.06
N LEU A 219 -16.85 34.12 19.01
CA LEU A 219 -17.97 33.89 19.92
C LEU A 219 -17.53 33.71 21.38
N ASP A 220 -16.40 33.06 21.62
CA ASP A 220 -15.84 32.88 22.97
C ASP A 220 -15.00 34.06 23.48
N GLY A 221 -14.81 35.09 22.65
CA GLY A 221 -14.08 36.31 22.98
C GLY A 221 -12.55 36.18 22.95
N THR A 222 -12.00 35.03 22.52
CA THR A 222 -10.56 34.85 22.30
C THR A 222 -10.05 35.78 21.21
N LEU A 223 -10.81 35.90 20.11
CA LEU A 223 -10.63 36.90 19.06
C LEU A 223 -11.60 38.05 19.30
N LYS A 224 -11.05 39.26 19.41
CA LYS A 224 -11.86 40.48 19.53
C LYS A 224 -12.21 40.99 18.13
N PRO A 225 -13.48 41.31 17.85
CA PRO A 225 -13.85 41.98 16.61
C PRO A 225 -13.04 43.26 16.41
N GLY A 226 -12.58 43.49 15.19
CA GLY A 226 -11.72 44.61 14.83
C GLY A 226 -11.54 44.71 13.31
N PRO A 227 -10.56 45.49 12.82
CA PRO A 227 -10.28 45.57 11.39
C PRO A 227 -9.96 44.20 10.80
N GLU A 228 -10.59 43.88 9.67
CA GLU A 228 -10.44 42.60 8.96
C GLU A 228 -9.85 42.79 7.57
N ILE A 229 -9.21 41.73 7.08
CA ILE A 229 -8.67 41.59 5.73
C ILE A 229 -9.31 40.38 5.05
N THR A 230 -9.45 40.44 3.73
CA THR A 230 -9.87 39.31 2.91
C THR A 230 -8.67 38.49 2.46
N LEU A 231 -8.74 37.17 2.65
CA LEU A 231 -7.70 36.21 2.28
C LEU A 231 -7.93 35.62 0.88
N SER A 232 -6.97 34.78 0.43
CA SER A 232 -6.97 34.16 -0.91
C SER A 232 -8.18 33.31 -1.27
N ASN A 233 -8.92 32.80 -0.30
CA ASN A 233 -10.14 32.01 -0.49
C ASN A 233 -11.41 32.81 -0.15
N GLY A 234 -11.32 34.14 -0.02
CA GLY A 234 -12.44 35.00 0.35
C GLY A 234 -12.80 35.01 1.84
N SER A 235 -12.14 34.18 2.68
CA SER A 235 -12.34 34.21 4.13
C SER A 235 -11.78 35.50 4.73
N ALA A 236 -12.42 36.00 5.79
CA ALA A 236 -11.92 37.13 6.56
C ALA A 236 -10.90 36.69 7.64
N ALA A 237 -9.94 37.55 7.94
CA ALA A 237 -9.00 37.41 9.06
C ALA A 237 -8.70 38.75 9.74
N GLY A 238 -8.36 38.72 11.02
CA GLY A 238 -8.07 39.89 11.83
C GLY A 238 -6.94 39.66 12.83
N VAL A 239 -6.74 40.61 13.75
CA VAL A 239 -5.72 40.49 14.79
C VAL A 239 -5.99 39.28 15.69
N GLY A 240 -4.96 38.46 15.91
CA GLY A 240 -5.03 37.22 16.67
C GLY A 240 -5.20 35.98 15.79
N ASP A 241 -5.62 36.13 14.53
CA ASP A 241 -5.84 34.97 13.66
C ASP A 241 -4.54 34.23 13.34
N THR A 242 -4.65 32.89 13.29
CA THR A 242 -3.59 32.01 12.80
C THR A 242 -3.73 31.86 11.29
N ILE A 243 -2.68 32.20 10.55
CA ILE A 243 -2.62 32.14 9.09
C ILE A 243 -1.46 31.28 8.60
N ILE A 244 -1.55 30.84 7.36
CA ILE A 244 -0.49 30.13 6.64
C ILE A 244 -0.15 30.85 5.34
N THR A 245 1.14 31.01 5.06
CA THR A 245 1.61 31.60 3.81
C THR A 245 1.76 30.54 2.72
N ARG A 246 1.37 30.88 1.48
CA ARG A 246 1.25 29.93 0.35
C ARG A 246 2.28 30.15 -0.75
N ARG A 247 3.16 31.14 -0.61
CA ARG A 247 4.22 31.47 -1.58
C ARG A 247 5.51 31.89 -0.88
N ASN A 248 6.64 31.42 -1.37
CA ASN A 248 7.94 31.90 -0.92
C ASN A 248 8.16 33.35 -1.38
N ASP A 249 8.48 34.27 -0.46
CA ASP A 249 8.95 35.62 -0.80
C ASP A 249 10.09 36.06 0.13
N ARG A 250 11.31 36.12 -0.40
CA ARG A 250 12.52 36.47 0.35
C ARG A 250 12.66 37.97 0.61
N ARG A 251 11.88 38.82 -0.08
CA ARG A 251 11.84 40.28 0.15
C ARG A 251 11.05 40.58 1.43
N LEU A 252 10.04 39.77 1.72
CA LEU A 252 9.27 39.82 2.96
C LEU A 252 10.07 39.15 4.07
N ARG A 253 10.91 39.94 4.76
CA ARG A 253 11.85 39.42 5.76
C ARG A 253 12.07 40.35 6.94
N ASN A 254 12.64 39.78 7.98
CA ASN A 254 13.29 40.49 9.08
C ASN A 254 14.72 39.96 9.27
N ARG A 255 15.39 40.37 10.35
CA ARG A 255 16.77 39.95 10.67
C ARG A 255 16.94 38.45 10.97
N HIS A 256 15.86 37.72 11.28
CA HIS A 256 15.87 36.32 11.70
C HIS A 256 15.19 35.37 10.70
N GLY A 257 14.70 35.87 9.57
CA GLY A 257 14.05 35.03 8.57
C GLY A 257 13.16 35.77 7.60
N TRP A 258 12.58 35.02 6.69
CA TRP A 258 11.74 35.49 5.59
C TRP A 258 10.50 34.60 5.42
N VAL A 259 9.55 35.05 4.60
CA VAL A 259 8.24 34.40 4.43
C VAL A 259 8.34 33.17 3.52
N ARG A 260 8.06 31.99 4.08
CA ARG A 260 8.09 30.70 3.36
C ARG A 260 6.70 30.16 3.07
N ASN A 261 6.53 29.48 1.95
CA ASN A 261 5.34 28.67 1.69
C ASN A 261 5.23 27.54 2.74
N GLY A 262 4.04 27.37 3.30
CA GLY A 262 3.73 26.37 4.32
C GLY A 262 3.96 26.84 5.76
N GLN A 263 4.49 28.04 5.97
CA GLN A 263 4.79 28.55 7.31
C GLN A 263 3.57 29.17 7.99
N THR A 264 3.34 28.83 9.25
CA THR A 264 2.27 29.36 10.09
C THR A 264 2.69 30.63 10.83
N TRP A 265 1.76 31.58 10.95
CA TRP A 265 1.95 32.88 11.58
C TRP A 265 0.71 33.32 12.37
N THR A 266 0.88 34.27 13.28
CA THR A 266 -0.19 34.97 13.98
C THR A 266 -0.24 36.42 13.51
N ILE A 267 -1.42 36.92 13.15
CA ILE A 267 -1.64 38.34 12.84
C ILE A 267 -1.59 39.14 14.14
N THR A 268 -0.78 40.19 14.18
CA THR A 268 -0.59 41.06 15.36
C THR A 268 -1.09 42.48 15.14
N ALA A 269 -1.21 42.92 13.89
CA ALA A 269 -1.82 44.19 13.54
C ALA A 269 -2.35 44.11 12.10
N VAL A 270 -3.51 44.73 11.88
CA VAL A 270 -4.09 45.02 10.57
C VAL A 270 -4.00 46.53 10.38
N ARG A 271 -3.54 46.98 9.21
CA ARG A 271 -3.40 48.41 8.88
C ARG A 271 -4.50 48.86 7.92
N ASP A 272 -4.72 50.17 7.86
CA ASP A 272 -5.73 50.79 6.99
C ASP A 272 -5.49 50.55 5.50
N ASP A 273 -4.23 50.31 5.10
CA ASP A 273 -3.84 49.97 3.72
C ASP A 273 -4.04 48.49 3.36
N GLY A 274 -4.62 47.69 4.27
CA GLY A 274 -4.83 46.25 4.10
C GLY A 274 -3.57 45.40 4.32
N SER A 275 -2.43 46.01 4.65
CA SER A 275 -1.23 45.26 5.04
C SER A 275 -1.37 44.70 6.46
N VAL A 276 -0.70 43.57 6.71
CA VAL A 276 -0.74 42.91 8.03
C VAL A 276 0.65 42.71 8.60
N THR A 277 0.75 42.86 9.91
CA THR A 277 1.96 42.56 10.68
C THR A 277 1.83 41.18 11.29
N ILE A 278 2.71 40.27 10.91
CA ILE A 278 2.67 38.86 11.30
C ILE A 278 3.85 38.51 12.20
N ARG A 279 3.68 37.51 13.08
CA ARG A 279 4.75 36.93 13.91
C ARG A 279 4.66 35.43 13.95
N ARG A 280 5.76 34.76 14.29
CA ARG A 280 5.72 33.31 14.55
C ARG A 280 4.78 33.04 15.73
N PRO A 281 3.99 31.95 15.72
CA PRO A 281 3.14 31.59 16.85
C PRO A 281 3.96 31.52 18.15
N GLY A 282 3.42 32.05 19.25
CA GLY A 282 4.08 32.07 20.56
C GLY A 282 5.16 33.13 20.78
N ALA A 283 5.58 33.89 19.76
CA ALA A 283 6.60 34.92 19.90
C ALA A 283 6.05 36.20 20.57
N ARG A 284 6.52 36.51 21.79
CA ARG A 284 6.02 37.66 22.58
C ARG A 284 6.50 39.04 22.08
N PHE A 285 7.76 39.17 21.64
CA PHE A 285 8.33 40.45 21.18
C PHE A 285 9.32 40.29 20.03
N GLY A 286 9.41 41.32 19.17
CA GLY A 286 10.30 41.36 18.01
C GLY A 286 9.90 40.43 16.87
N ASN A 287 10.69 40.46 15.79
CA ASN A 287 10.65 39.48 14.71
C ASN A 287 9.33 39.44 13.93
N SER A 288 8.63 40.57 13.83
CA SER A 288 7.50 40.71 12.94
C SER A 288 7.94 40.89 11.49
N ILE A 289 7.08 40.47 10.57
CA ILE A 289 7.19 40.78 9.13
C ILE A 289 5.90 41.49 8.72
N VAL A 290 6.02 42.45 7.80
CA VAL A 290 4.86 43.09 7.20
C VAL A 290 4.57 42.40 5.87
N LEU A 291 3.35 41.89 5.72
CA LEU A 291 2.83 41.40 4.45
C LEU A 291 2.04 42.53 3.77
N PRO A 292 2.38 42.91 2.53
CA PRO A 292 1.57 43.82 1.72
C PRO A 292 0.17 43.25 1.45
N SER A 293 -0.81 44.12 1.22
CA SER A 293 -2.20 43.76 0.91
C SER A 293 -2.31 42.73 -0.22
N ASP A 294 -1.55 42.91 -1.30
CA ASP A 294 -1.63 42.05 -2.49
C ASP A 294 -1.13 40.63 -2.17
N TYR A 295 -0.05 40.53 -1.40
CA TYR A 295 0.45 39.24 -0.94
C TYR A 295 -0.56 38.55 -0.02
N VAL A 296 -1.24 39.30 0.85
CA VAL A 296 -2.29 38.78 1.73
C VAL A 296 -3.46 38.23 0.90
N ALA A 297 -3.96 39.03 -0.04
CA ALA A 297 -5.10 38.71 -0.87
C ALA A 297 -4.84 37.51 -1.77
N GLU A 298 -3.61 37.26 -2.22
CA GLU A 298 -3.32 36.15 -3.15
C GLU A 298 -2.71 34.91 -2.47
N HIS A 299 -1.96 35.09 -1.39
CA HIS A 299 -1.02 34.07 -0.89
C HIS A 299 -1.16 33.76 0.60
N VAL A 300 -2.20 34.25 1.27
CA VAL A 300 -2.48 33.93 2.67
C VAL A 300 -3.82 33.20 2.80
N ALA A 301 -3.86 32.20 3.67
CA ALA A 301 -5.06 31.48 4.09
C ALA A 301 -5.07 31.33 5.62
N LEU A 302 -6.22 31.00 6.20
CA LEU A 302 -6.29 30.59 7.61
C LEU A 302 -5.50 29.30 7.83
N GLY A 303 -4.95 29.13 9.05
CA GLY A 303 -4.02 28.05 9.39
C GLY A 303 -4.38 27.26 10.64
N TYR A 304 -5.66 27.21 11.03
CA TYR A 304 -6.16 26.40 12.14
C TYR A 304 -6.24 24.91 11.77
N ALA A 305 -6.69 24.62 10.55
CA ALA A 305 -6.67 23.30 9.93
C ALA A 305 -5.77 23.30 8.69
N VAL A 306 -5.13 22.16 8.39
CA VAL A 306 -4.21 21.99 7.26
C VAL A 306 -4.39 20.63 6.58
N THR A 307 -3.88 20.48 5.37
CA THR A 307 -3.78 19.17 4.73
C THR A 307 -2.58 18.38 5.24
N ALA A 308 -2.59 17.05 5.12
CA ALA A 308 -1.46 16.22 5.54
C ALA A 308 -0.15 16.59 4.83
N HIS A 309 -0.19 16.93 3.53
CA HIS A 309 0.98 17.45 2.80
C HIS A 309 1.59 18.68 3.46
N ARG A 310 0.78 19.58 4.04
CA ARG A 310 1.26 20.76 4.75
C ARG A 310 1.71 20.45 6.18
N ALA A 311 1.17 19.39 6.77
CA ALA A 311 1.57 18.91 8.09
C ALA A 311 2.83 18.03 8.06
N GLN A 312 3.31 17.60 6.89
CA GLN A 312 4.53 16.80 6.80
C GLN A 312 5.74 17.55 7.36
N GLY A 313 6.59 16.82 8.10
CA GLY A 313 7.67 17.39 8.90
C GLY A 313 7.23 18.13 10.18
N LEU A 314 5.96 18.49 10.34
CA LEU A 314 5.45 19.11 11.57
C LEU A 314 5.52 18.11 12.74
N THR A 315 5.79 18.64 13.94
CA THR A 315 5.65 17.89 15.19
C THR A 315 4.87 18.75 16.20
N THR A 316 3.78 18.19 16.73
CA THR A 316 2.87 18.82 17.70
C THR A 316 2.74 17.96 18.95
N ASP A 317 2.03 18.44 19.96
CA ASP A 317 1.72 17.63 21.15
C ASP A 317 0.59 16.65 20.80
N THR A 318 -0.47 17.14 20.15
CA THR A 318 -1.58 16.31 19.68
C THR A 318 -1.92 16.53 18.20
N ALA A 319 -2.52 15.52 17.58
CA ALA A 319 -3.03 15.58 16.21
C ALA A 319 -4.43 14.97 16.13
N HIS A 320 -5.32 15.67 15.42
CA HIS A 320 -6.70 15.25 15.15
C HIS A 320 -6.88 15.17 13.64
N VAL A 321 -7.24 13.98 13.14
CA VAL A 321 -7.25 13.66 11.72
C VAL A 321 -8.67 13.30 11.29
N LEU A 322 -9.24 14.08 10.38
CA LEU A 322 -10.47 13.72 9.68
C LEU A 322 -10.10 12.76 8.54
N VAL A 323 -10.66 11.56 8.56
CA VAL A 323 -10.36 10.48 7.61
C VAL A 323 -11.57 10.23 6.73
N GLU A 324 -11.35 10.24 5.42
CA GLU A 324 -12.37 9.96 4.41
C GLU A 324 -12.13 8.57 3.80
N PRO A 325 -13.14 7.90 3.22
CA PRO A 325 -12.94 6.62 2.54
C PRO A 325 -11.95 6.66 1.36
N THR A 326 -11.69 7.85 0.81
CA THR A 326 -10.70 8.09 -0.25
C THR A 326 -9.30 8.35 0.27
N THR A 327 -9.11 8.47 1.59
CA THR A 327 -7.80 8.75 2.17
C THR A 327 -6.82 7.65 1.79
N THR A 328 -5.62 8.04 1.34
CA THR A 328 -4.54 7.10 1.04
C THR A 328 -3.81 6.69 2.31
N ARG A 329 -3.19 5.50 2.30
CA ARG A 329 -2.36 5.01 3.40
C ARG A 329 -1.26 6.01 3.78
N GLU A 330 -0.58 6.60 2.80
CA GLU A 330 0.53 7.53 3.02
C GLU A 330 0.03 8.83 3.68
N ASN A 331 -1.17 9.30 3.30
CA ASN A 331 -1.83 10.46 3.90
C ASN A 331 -2.20 10.18 5.37
N LEU A 332 -2.84 9.03 5.63
CA LEU A 332 -3.15 8.58 6.99
C LEU A 332 -1.88 8.42 7.85
N CYS A 333 -0.82 7.81 7.30
CA CYS A 333 0.46 7.63 7.98
C CYS A 333 1.11 8.96 8.35
N VAL A 334 1.14 9.94 7.44
CA VAL A 334 1.64 11.29 7.77
C VAL A 334 0.78 11.94 8.84
N ALA A 335 -0.54 11.92 8.70
CA ALA A 335 -1.45 12.60 9.60
C ALA A 335 -1.43 12.02 11.03
N MET A 336 -1.42 10.70 11.17
CA MET A 336 -1.43 9.98 12.45
C MET A 336 -0.07 9.90 13.15
N THR A 337 0.94 10.63 12.66
CA THR A 337 2.28 10.63 13.25
C THR A 337 2.79 12.04 13.61
N ARG A 338 1.90 13.04 13.65
CA ARG A 338 2.29 14.44 13.94
C ARG A 338 2.38 14.74 15.43
N GLY A 339 1.49 14.16 16.25
CA GLY A 339 1.42 14.36 17.70
C GLY A 339 2.41 13.48 18.47
N ARG A 340 3.05 14.05 19.49
CA ARG A 340 3.91 13.32 20.45
C ARG A 340 3.10 12.54 21.49
N GLU A 341 2.04 13.14 21.99
CA GLU A 341 1.22 12.61 23.09
C GLU A 341 -0.01 11.84 22.59
N SER A 342 -0.56 12.22 21.45
CA SER A 342 -1.84 11.70 20.98
C SER A 342 -2.06 11.95 19.50
N ASN A 343 -2.37 10.88 18.75
CA ASN A 343 -2.92 10.97 17.39
C ASN A 343 -4.31 10.30 17.38
N ARG A 344 -5.32 11.00 16.85
CA ARG A 344 -6.72 10.54 16.83
C ARG A 344 -7.28 10.64 15.41
N ALA A 345 -7.94 9.58 14.97
CA ALA A 345 -8.65 9.51 13.70
C ALA A 345 -10.17 9.63 13.92
N TYR A 346 -10.81 10.44 13.09
CA TYR A 346 -12.24 10.68 13.04
C TYR A 346 -12.72 10.24 11.66
N VAL A 347 -13.26 9.04 11.58
CA VAL A 347 -13.53 8.30 10.34
C VAL A 347 -14.95 8.56 9.89
N ILE A 348 -15.06 9.19 8.73
CA ILE A 348 -16.34 9.46 8.08
C ILE A 348 -16.85 8.18 7.42
N LEU A 349 -18.07 7.76 7.77
CA LEU A 349 -18.69 6.55 7.25
C LEU A 349 -19.57 6.79 6.02
N ASP A 350 -20.10 8.00 5.86
CA ASP A 350 -20.99 8.39 4.79
C ASP A 350 -20.28 9.26 3.74
N ARG A 351 -20.66 9.12 2.47
CA ARG A 351 -20.23 10.05 1.44
C ARG A 351 -21.24 11.20 1.35
N PRO A 352 -20.80 12.46 1.39
CA PRO A 352 -21.58 13.53 0.80
C PRO A 352 -21.46 13.42 -0.73
N ASP A 353 -22.28 12.60 -1.37
CA ASP A 353 -22.48 12.69 -2.83
C ASP A 353 -23.89 13.23 -3.13
N ASP A 354 -23.90 14.39 -3.79
CA ASP A 354 -25.08 15.14 -4.23
C ASP A 354 -25.71 14.55 -5.52
N HIS A 355 -25.39 13.30 -5.89
CA HIS A 355 -25.95 12.64 -7.09
C HIS A 355 -26.29 11.16 -6.87
N ALA A 356 -27.54 10.82 -7.20
CA ALA A 356 -28.26 9.59 -6.93
C ALA A 356 -27.81 8.36 -7.74
N THR A 357 -26.59 7.87 -7.50
CA THR A 357 -26.19 6.52 -7.94
C THR A 357 -25.40 5.82 -6.86
N ALA A 358 -25.99 4.74 -6.33
CA ALA A 358 -25.35 3.89 -5.35
C ALA A 358 -24.07 3.28 -5.94
N HIS A 359 -22.94 3.50 -5.29
CA HIS A 359 -21.68 2.86 -5.65
C HIS A 359 -21.55 1.56 -4.85
N PRO A 360 -20.77 0.55 -5.31
CA PRO A 360 -20.54 -0.70 -4.56
C PRO A 360 -19.88 -0.56 -3.17
N GLY A 361 -19.70 0.68 -2.68
CA GLY A 361 -19.19 1.02 -1.35
C GLY A 361 -20.25 1.57 -0.37
N ASP A 362 -21.52 1.69 -0.78
CA ASP A 362 -22.64 2.10 0.11
C ASP A 362 -23.08 0.92 0.97
N ASN A 363 -22.16 0.39 1.79
CA ASN A 363 -22.48 -0.60 2.79
C ASN A 363 -23.12 0.12 4.00
N PRO A 364 -24.41 -0.06 4.30
CA PRO A 364 -25.04 0.53 5.48
C PRO A 364 -24.44 0.04 6.81
N ASP A 365 -23.63 -1.04 6.77
CA ASP A 365 -22.87 -1.57 7.91
C ASP A 365 -21.39 -1.15 7.89
N ALA A 366 -21.02 -0.10 7.14
CA ALA A 366 -19.65 0.42 7.15
C ALA A 366 -19.25 0.84 8.57
N THR A 367 -18.14 0.29 9.05
CA THR A 367 -17.54 0.64 10.35
C THR A 367 -16.21 1.36 10.12
N ALA A 368 -15.68 2.05 11.14
CA ALA A 368 -14.34 2.62 11.09
C ALA A 368 -13.30 1.61 10.61
N ARG A 369 -13.43 0.36 11.08
CA ARG A 369 -12.52 -0.74 10.74
C ARG A 369 -12.55 -1.03 9.25
N THR A 370 -13.73 -1.11 8.64
CA THR A 370 -13.89 -1.39 7.21
C THR A 370 -13.32 -0.25 6.36
N VAL A 371 -13.61 1.00 6.73
CA VAL A 371 -13.08 2.18 6.02
C VAL A 371 -11.57 2.23 6.13
N LEU A 372 -11.01 2.11 7.33
CA LEU A 372 -9.56 2.12 7.56
C LEU A 372 -8.85 0.94 6.90
N TYR A 373 -9.49 -0.22 6.81
CA TYR A 373 -8.97 -1.34 6.03
C TYR A 373 -8.83 -0.94 4.56
N GLY A 374 -9.86 -0.32 3.97
CA GLY A 374 -9.81 0.24 2.62
C GLY A 374 -8.68 1.26 2.44
N VAL A 375 -8.56 2.20 3.38
CA VAL A 375 -7.49 3.23 3.40
C VAL A 375 -6.09 2.59 3.43
N LEU A 376 -5.87 1.55 4.24
CA LEU A 376 -4.59 0.85 4.32
C LEU A 376 -4.23 0.09 3.03
N GLN A 377 -5.22 -0.32 2.24
CA GLN A 377 -5.03 -0.91 0.91
C GLN A 377 -4.94 0.13 -0.21
N HIS A 378 -5.38 1.36 0.05
CA HIS A 378 -5.33 2.46 -0.92
C HIS A 378 -3.98 3.18 -0.87
N SER A 379 -3.01 2.67 -1.62
CA SER A 379 -1.70 3.32 -1.80
C SER A 379 -1.81 4.48 -2.79
N GLY A 380 -1.44 5.68 -2.35
CA GLY A 380 -1.28 6.87 -3.20
C GLY A 380 0.16 7.10 -3.66
N ALA A 381 1.10 6.21 -3.29
CA ALA A 381 2.49 6.31 -3.72
C ALA A 381 2.61 6.08 -5.24
N GLU A 382 3.20 7.05 -5.94
CA GLU A 382 3.53 6.90 -7.36
C GLU A 382 4.71 5.95 -7.53
N LEU A 383 4.51 4.87 -8.29
CA LEU A 383 5.59 4.01 -8.75
C LEU A 383 6.41 4.76 -9.81
N SER A 384 7.73 4.57 -9.79
CA SER A 384 8.58 5.01 -10.89
C SER A 384 8.18 4.34 -12.21
N ALA A 385 8.65 4.87 -13.34
CA ALA A 385 8.41 4.23 -14.64
C ALA A 385 8.94 2.79 -14.69
N HIS A 386 10.08 2.50 -14.04
CA HIS A 386 10.66 1.15 -13.97
C HIS A 386 9.80 0.20 -13.13
N GLU A 387 9.35 0.65 -11.96
CA GLU A 387 8.44 -0.13 -11.11
C GLU A 387 7.09 -0.35 -11.80
N THR A 388 6.57 0.67 -12.50
CA THR A 388 5.34 0.57 -13.30
C THR A 388 5.49 -0.46 -14.42
N ILE A 389 6.60 -0.43 -15.16
CA ILE A 389 6.89 -1.42 -16.22
C ILE A 389 6.98 -2.82 -15.62
N THR A 390 7.67 -2.97 -14.48
CA THR A 390 7.83 -4.26 -13.80
C THR A 390 6.48 -4.79 -13.33
N ALA A 391 5.67 -3.95 -12.68
CA ALA A 391 4.34 -4.32 -12.20
C ALA A 391 3.40 -4.69 -13.36
N GLU A 392 3.43 -3.96 -14.47
CA GLU A 392 2.66 -4.32 -15.67
C GLU A 392 3.18 -5.64 -16.27
N GLN A 393 4.49 -5.82 -16.40
CA GLN A 393 5.07 -7.08 -16.87
C GLN A 393 4.68 -8.26 -15.98
N ASP A 394 4.69 -8.10 -14.66
CA ASP A 394 4.24 -9.12 -13.72
C ASP A 394 2.74 -9.40 -13.85
N ARG A 395 1.93 -8.37 -14.06
CA ARG A 395 0.48 -8.51 -14.28
C ARG A 395 0.20 -9.27 -15.57
N TRP A 396 0.83 -8.89 -16.68
CA TRP A 396 0.67 -9.54 -17.98
C TRP A 396 1.30 -10.94 -18.02
N GLY A 397 2.36 -11.16 -17.23
CA GLY A 397 3.02 -12.45 -17.03
C GLY A 397 2.38 -13.35 -15.98
N SER A 398 1.36 -12.86 -15.26
CA SER A 398 0.69 -13.61 -14.19
C SER A 398 -0.02 -14.85 -14.75
N ILE A 399 -0.10 -15.90 -13.94
CA ILE A 399 -0.83 -17.12 -14.29
C ILE A 399 -2.31 -16.81 -14.48
N ALA A 400 -2.87 -15.80 -13.79
CA ALA A 400 -4.25 -15.37 -14.00
C ALA A 400 -4.48 -14.91 -15.46
N GLN A 401 -3.63 -14.00 -15.95
CA GLN A 401 -3.71 -13.47 -17.31
C GLN A 401 -3.44 -14.56 -18.36
N LEU A 402 -2.34 -15.31 -18.20
CA LEU A 402 -1.98 -16.38 -19.12
C LEU A 402 -3.02 -17.51 -19.18
N ALA A 403 -3.67 -17.82 -18.04
CA ALA A 403 -4.77 -18.77 -17.99
C ALA A 403 -6.00 -18.26 -18.72
N ALA A 404 -6.36 -16.97 -18.57
CA ALA A 404 -7.50 -16.37 -19.27
C ALA A 404 -7.29 -16.39 -20.79
N GLU A 405 -6.08 -16.08 -21.26
CA GLU A 405 -5.71 -16.22 -22.67
C GLU A 405 -5.81 -17.66 -23.16
N TYR A 406 -5.24 -18.60 -22.39
CA TYR A 406 -5.32 -20.03 -22.71
C TYR A 406 -6.77 -20.50 -22.81
N GLU A 407 -7.61 -20.14 -21.84
CA GLU A 407 -9.02 -20.53 -21.79
C GLU A 407 -9.81 -19.94 -22.96
N THR A 408 -9.52 -18.70 -23.38
CA THR A 408 -10.14 -18.05 -24.53
C THR A 408 -9.77 -18.75 -25.84
N ILE A 409 -8.48 -19.01 -26.08
CA ILE A 409 -8.01 -19.74 -27.26
C ILE A 409 -8.60 -21.15 -27.27
N ALA A 410 -8.61 -21.83 -26.13
CA ALA A 410 -9.16 -23.17 -26.00
C ALA A 410 -10.68 -23.21 -26.19
N ALA A 411 -11.42 -22.15 -25.82
CA ALA A 411 -12.85 -22.05 -26.05
C ALA A 411 -13.17 -21.93 -27.54
N ALA A 412 -12.48 -21.02 -28.24
CA ALA A 412 -12.62 -20.87 -29.69
C ALA A 412 -12.23 -22.15 -30.44
N ALA A 413 -11.07 -22.73 -30.09
CA ALA A 413 -10.53 -23.93 -30.74
C ALA A 413 -11.43 -25.16 -30.64
N GLN A 414 -12.15 -25.31 -29.54
CA GLN A 414 -12.96 -26.49 -29.26
C GLN A 414 -14.46 -26.26 -29.50
N HIS A 415 -14.85 -25.07 -29.95
CA HIS A 415 -16.24 -24.69 -30.15
C HIS A 415 -16.97 -25.71 -31.04
N ASP A 416 -16.48 -25.96 -32.25
CA ASP A 416 -17.08 -26.89 -33.21
C ASP A 416 -17.19 -28.32 -32.68
N ARG A 417 -16.20 -28.75 -31.90
CA ARG A 417 -16.20 -30.06 -31.25
C ARG A 417 -17.33 -30.15 -30.23
N TRP A 418 -17.49 -29.12 -29.39
CA TRP A 418 -18.50 -29.12 -28.34
C TRP A 418 -19.91 -28.90 -28.88
N THR A 419 -20.08 -28.08 -29.92
CA THR A 419 -21.38 -27.96 -30.62
C THR A 419 -21.79 -29.29 -31.26
N THR A 420 -20.85 -30.00 -31.89
CA THR A 420 -21.09 -31.35 -32.43
C THR A 420 -21.49 -32.33 -31.34
N LEU A 421 -20.78 -32.31 -30.19
CA LEU A 421 -21.10 -33.16 -29.05
C LEU A 421 -22.52 -32.87 -28.52
N VAL A 422 -22.90 -31.60 -28.35
CA VAL A 422 -24.25 -31.20 -27.90
C VAL A 422 -25.32 -31.65 -28.90
N ARG A 423 -25.11 -31.46 -30.21
CA ARG A 423 -26.05 -31.93 -31.25
C ARG A 423 -26.21 -33.46 -31.26
N SER A 424 -25.16 -34.21 -30.93
CA SER A 424 -25.19 -35.67 -30.85
C SER A 424 -25.66 -36.24 -29.50
N SER A 425 -26.03 -35.37 -28.55
CA SER A 425 -26.23 -35.76 -27.14
C SER A 425 -27.63 -36.31 -26.81
N GLY A 426 -28.53 -36.39 -27.80
CA GLY A 426 -29.91 -36.87 -27.64
C GLY A 426 -30.95 -35.76 -27.42
N LEU A 427 -30.54 -34.48 -27.49
CA LEU A 427 -31.43 -33.33 -27.58
C LEU A 427 -32.10 -33.24 -28.96
N THR A 428 -33.27 -32.60 -29.03
CA THR A 428 -33.84 -32.20 -30.34
C THR A 428 -32.98 -31.12 -30.99
N ALA A 429 -33.12 -30.91 -32.30
CA ALA A 429 -32.35 -29.89 -33.02
C ALA A 429 -32.58 -28.47 -32.43
N GLU A 430 -33.82 -28.15 -32.06
CA GLU A 430 -34.19 -26.88 -31.42
C GLU A 430 -33.54 -26.72 -30.03
N GLN A 431 -33.60 -27.76 -29.19
CA GLN A 431 -32.97 -27.74 -27.86
C GLN A 431 -31.45 -27.63 -27.95
N ALA A 432 -30.82 -28.36 -28.87
CA ALA A 432 -29.37 -28.30 -29.07
C ALA A 432 -28.93 -26.90 -29.52
N GLN A 433 -29.71 -26.25 -30.40
CA GLN A 433 -29.42 -24.88 -30.83
C GLN A 433 -29.61 -23.88 -29.68
N ALA A 434 -30.67 -24.01 -28.88
CA ALA A 434 -30.89 -23.19 -27.69
C ALA A 434 -29.75 -23.31 -26.66
N VAL A 435 -29.14 -24.49 -26.51
CA VAL A 435 -27.95 -24.68 -25.65
C VAL A 435 -26.72 -23.98 -26.20
N ILE A 436 -26.52 -24.01 -27.53
CA ILE A 436 -25.35 -23.41 -28.19
C ILE A 436 -25.42 -21.88 -28.14
N ASP A 437 -26.61 -21.31 -28.29
CA ASP A 437 -26.84 -19.87 -28.31
C ASP A 437 -26.97 -19.26 -26.89
N SER A 438 -26.96 -20.08 -25.84
CA SER A 438 -27.06 -19.64 -24.44
C SER A 438 -25.76 -19.02 -23.94
N ASP A 439 -25.87 -17.97 -23.13
CA ASP A 439 -24.75 -17.35 -22.42
C ASP A 439 -24.00 -18.35 -21.51
N ALA A 440 -24.69 -19.39 -21.03
CA ALA A 440 -24.09 -20.45 -20.21
C ALA A 440 -23.27 -21.48 -21.01
N PHE A 441 -23.26 -21.42 -22.34
CA PHE A 441 -22.50 -22.36 -23.19
C PHE A 441 -21.00 -22.30 -22.92
N GLY A 442 -20.45 -21.11 -22.66
CA GLY A 442 -19.04 -20.94 -22.27
C GLY A 442 -18.67 -21.72 -21.00
N ALA A 443 -19.50 -21.62 -19.95
CA ALA A 443 -19.30 -22.35 -18.70
C ALA A 443 -19.44 -23.87 -18.90
N LEU A 444 -20.41 -24.31 -19.70
CA LEU A 444 -20.59 -25.72 -20.04
C LEU A 444 -19.36 -26.30 -20.76
N THR A 445 -18.82 -25.61 -21.76
CA THR A 445 -17.65 -26.08 -22.52
C THR A 445 -16.37 -26.10 -21.66
N ALA A 446 -16.21 -25.13 -20.75
CA ALA A 446 -15.13 -25.14 -19.77
C ALA A 446 -15.22 -26.38 -18.85
N GLU A 447 -16.42 -26.74 -18.39
CA GLU A 447 -16.62 -27.91 -17.53
C GLU A 447 -16.46 -29.24 -18.29
N LEU A 448 -16.87 -29.31 -19.56
CA LEU A 448 -16.57 -30.45 -20.44
C LEU A 448 -15.06 -30.63 -20.64
N ARG A 449 -14.31 -29.53 -20.84
CA ARG A 449 -12.84 -29.56 -20.92
C ARG A 449 -12.24 -30.06 -19.61
N ARG A 450 -12.71 -29.58 -18.46
CA ARG A 450 -12.28 -30.03 -17.13
C ARG A 450 -12.55 -31.53 -16.94
N ALA A 451 -13.74 -32.00 -17.27
CA ALA A 451 -14.13 -33.40 -17.20
C ALA A 451 -13.18 -34.28 -18.04
N LYS A 452 -12.90 -33.86 -19.28
CA LYS A 452 -11.98 -34.58 -20.18
C LYS A 452 -10.54 -34.58 -19.66
N ALA A 453 -10.05 -33.46 -19.11
CA ALA A 453 -8.72 -33.37 -18.49
C ALA A 453 -8.57 -34.29 -17.26
N ASN A 454 -9.67 -34.56 -16.58
CA ASN A 454 -9.78 -35.55 -15.50
C ASN A 454 -10.13 -36.97 -16.00
N HIS A 455 -9.95 -37.24 -17.31
CA HIS A 455 -10.17 -38.54 -17.96
C HIS A 455 -11.61 -39.06 -17.96
N HIS A 456 -12.62 -38.20 -17.78
CA HIS A 456 -14.01 -38.58 -18.03
C HIS A 456 -14.27 -38.73 -19.54
N ASN A 457 -14.97 -39.79 -19.93
CA ASN A 457 -15.44 -39.97 -21.30
C ASN A 457 -16.70 -39.10 -21.54
N VAL A 458 -16.47 -37.84 -21.92
CA VAL A 458 -17.52 -36.84 -22.15
C VAL A 458 -18.51 -37.23 -23.25
N ASP A 459 -18.06 -37.99 -24.26
CA ASP A 459 -18.89 -38.45 -25.38
C ASP A 459 -19.97 -39.45 -24.92
N THR A 460 -19.74 -40.15 -23.81
CA THR A 460 -20.74 -41.04 -23.17
C THR A 460 -21.42 -40.42 -21.96
N LEU A 461 -20.74 -39.53 -21.25
CA LEU A 461 -21.23 -38.91 -20.02
C LEU A 461 -22.35 -37.90 -20.32
N LEU A 462 -22.15 -37.03 -21.30
CA LEU A 462 -23.10 -35.97 -21.61
C LEU A 462 -24.46 -36.53 -22.07
N PRO A 463 -24.54 -37.49 -23.02
CA PRO A 463 -25.83 -38.07 -23.42
C PRO A 463 -26.55 -38.76 -22.26
N ARG A 464 -25.82 -39.46 -21.38
CA ARG A 464 -26.40 -40.11 -20.19
C ARG A 464 -27.02 -39.12 -19.22
N LEU A 465 -26.36 -37.98 -18.97
CA LEU A 465 -26.86 -36.94 -18.06
C LEU A 465 -28.11 -36.22 -18.61
N ILE A 466 -28.22 -36.11 -19.93
CA ILE A 466 -29.38 -35.54 -20.61
C ILE A 466 -30.56 -36.51 -20.58
N GLN A 467 -30.34 -37.81 -20.80
CA GLN A 467 -31.39 -38.83 -20.76
C GLN A 467 -31.90 -39.15 -19.35
N ALA A 468 -31.08 -38.95 -18.30
CA ALA A 468 -31.43 -39.33 -16.93
C ALA A 468 -32.60 -38.53 -16.33
N ARG A 469 -32.84 -37.29 -16.78
CA ARG A 469 -33.97 -36.44 -16.39
C ARG A 469 -34.34 -35.49 -17.51
N GLY A 470 -35.64 -35.30 -17.75
CA GLY A 470 -36.15 -34.34 -18.73
C GLY A 470 -35.52 -32.95 -18.58
N VAL A 471 -35.31 -32.28 -19.72
CA VAL A 471 -34.78 -30.91 -19.82
C VAL A 471 -35.80 -29.94 -20.44
N ALA A 472 -37.03 -30.41 -20.68
CA ALA A 472 -38.06 -29.67 -21.41
C ALA A 472 -38.70 -28.52 -20.59
N ASP A 473 -38.68 -28.61 -19.26
CA ASP A 473 -39.29 -27.61 -18.36
C ASP A 473 -38.26 -26.59 -17.80
N ALA A 474 -37.07 -26.50 -18.40
CA ALA A 474 -36.00 -25.64 -17.91
C ALA A 474 -35.95 -24.30 -18.66
N ASP A 475 -35.89 -23.18 -17.92
CA ASP A 475 -35.76 -21.83 -18.49
C ASP A 475 -34.43 -21.63 -19.26
N ASP A 476 -33.34 -22.27 -18.80
CA ASP A 476 -32.07 -22.37 -19.53
C ASP A 476 -31.50 -23.80 -19.46
N ILE A 477 -31.62 -24.50 -20.57
CA ILE A 477 -31.16 -25.89 -20.73
C ILE A 477 -29.63 -25.97 -20.52
N ALA A 478 -28.86 -24.98 -20.96
CA ALA A 478 -27.40 -25.00 -20.85
C ALA A 478 -26.93 -24.92 -19.39
N SER A 479 -27.52 -24.04 -18.58
CA SER A 479 -27.26 -23.96 -17.14
C SER A 479 -27.59 -25.26 -16.41
N VAL A 480 -28.70 -25.93 -16.75
CA VAL A 480 -29.07 -27.21 -16.15
C VAL A 480 -28.06 -28.31 -16.50
N ILE A 481 -27.65 -28.40 -17.77
CA ILE A 481 -26.65 -29.38 -18.22
C ILE A 481 -25.31 -29.09 -17.54
N HIS A 482 -24.88 -27.83 -17.48
CA HIS A 482 -23.66 -27.42 -16.80
C HIS A 482 -23.68 -27.84 -15.32
N HIS A 483 -24.76 -27.55 -14.58
CA HIS A 483 -24.88 -27.94 -13.18
C HIS A 483 -24.84 -29.47 -12.98
N ARG A 484 -25.56 -30.22 -13.83
CA ARG A 484 -25.54 -31.70 -13.80
C ARG A 484 -24.15 -32.26 -14.07
N LEU A 485 -23.46 -31.70 -15.07
CA LEU A 485 -22.11 -32.10 -15.42
C LEU A 485 -21.15 -31.84 -14.26
N ALA A 486 -21.14 -30.61 -13.72
CA ALA A 486 -20.31 -30.23 -12.57
C ALA A 486 -20.54 -31.14 -11.35
N HIS A 487 -21.80 -31.53 -11.08
CA HIS A 487 -22.12 -32.44 -10.00
C HIS A 487 -21.60 -33.87 -10.25
N ALA A 488 -21.70 -34.36 -11.50
CA ALA A 488 -21.22 -35.68 -11.88
C ALA A 488 -19.68 -35.78 -11.96
N THR A 489 -19.01 -34.65 -12.22
CA THR A 489 -17.53 -34.55 -12.33
C THR A 489 -16.85 -34.05 -11.07
N ALA A 490 -17.62 -33.74 -10.01
CA ALA A 490 -17.10 -33.32 -8.70
C ALA A 490 -16.16 -34.35 -8.07
N ARG A 491 -16.27 -35.63 -8.46
CA ARG A 491 -15.34 -36.71 -8.09
C ARG A 491 -14.51 -37.13 -9.31
N PRO A 492 -13.17 -37.28 -9.19
CA PRO A 492 -12.33 -37.74 -10.30
C PRO A 492 -12.81 -39.08 -10.86
N ALA A 493 -12.76 -39.25 -12.19
CA ALA A 493 -13.06 -40.52 -12.83
C ALA A 493 -12.17 -41.66 -12.28
N GLY A 494 -12.80 -42.72 -11.77
CA GLY A 494 -12.11 -43.96 -11.36
C GLY A 494 -11.76 -44.03 -9.87
N SER A 495 -12.71 -44.51 -9.06
CA SER A 495 -12.48 -44.97 -7.68
C SER A 495 -11.82 -46.37 -7.64
N GLY A 496 -10.72 -46.56 -8.37
CA GLY A 496 -10.04 -47.87 -8.53
C GLY A 496 -8.52 -47.78 -8.76
N ARG A 497 -7.84 -48.94 -8.63
CA ARG A 497 -6.38 -49.16 -8.49
C ARG A 497 -5.46 -48.69 -9.65
N THR A 498 -5.96 -47.96 -10.64
CA THR A 498 -5.18 -47.45 -11.78
C THR A 498 -5.45 -45.95 -11.99
N ARG A 499 -4.84 -45.10 -11.15
CA ARG A 499 -4.92 -43.63 -11.27
C ARG A 499 -4.04 -43.15 -12.43
N GLN A 500 -4.62 -42.74 -13.55
CA GLN A 500 -3.93 -41.84 -14.49
C GLN A 500 -3.91 -40.42 -13.93
N ALA A 501 -2.78 -39.73 -14.03
CA ALA A 501 -2.66 -38.35 -13.57
C ALA A 501 -3.49 -37.43 -14.48
N PRO A 502 -4.25 -36.47 -13.92
CA PRO A 502 -5.05 -35.54 -14.72
C PRO A 502 -4.14 -34.66 -15.59
N ARG A 503 -4.63 -34.30 -16.77
CA ARG A 503 -3.90 -33.45 -17.74
C ARG A 503 -4.10 -31.98 -17.41
N LEU A 504 -3.32 -31.48 -16.47
CA LEU A 504 -3.40 -30.11 -15.96
C LEU A 504 -2.07 -29.38 -16.19
N ILE A 505 -2.16 -28.13 -16.63
CA ILE A 505 -1.04 -27.19 -16.75
C ILE A 505 -0.78 -26.60 -15.37
N ALA A 506 0.47 -26.66 -14.92
CA ALA A 506 0.89 -26.30 -13.56
C ALA A 506 0.01 -26.92 -12.45
N GLY A 507 -0.65 -28.06 -12.72
CA GLY A 507 -1.54 -28.74 -11.79
C GLY A 507 -2.92 -28.11 -11.55
N LEU A 508 -3.25 -27.00 -12.23
CA LEU A 508 -4.51 -26.27 -12.04
C LEU A 508 -5.36 -26.20 -13.31
N ILE A 509 -4.77 -25.75 -14.42
CA ILE A 509 -5.54 -25.36 -15.62
C ILE A 509 -5.77 -26.60 -16.52
N PRO A 510 -7.02 -26.93 -16.87
CA PRO A 510 -7.31 -28.08 -17.75
C PRO A 510 -6.70 -27.94 -19.14
N GLU A 511 -5.91 -28.93 -19.55
CA GLU A 511 -5.29 -28.94 -20.88
C GLU A 511 -6.35 -29.15 -21.98
N ALA A 512 -6.37 -28.26 -22.96
CA ALA A 512 -7.16 -28.41 -24.18
C ALA A 512 -6.56 -29.53 -25.05
N THR A 513 -7.41 -30.50 -25.42
CA THR A 513 -7.00 -31.70 -26.19
C THR A 513 -8.00 -32.00 -27.29
N GLY A 514 -7.53 -32.54 -28.41
CA GLY A 514 -8.37 -32.88 -29.57
C GLY A 514 -7.76 -32.34 -30.87
N PRO A 515 -8.42 -32.62 -32.01
CA PRO A 515 -8.01 -32.06 -33.30
C PRO A 515 -8.19 -30.54 -33.28
N MET A 516 -7.15 -29.82 -33.64
CA MET A 516 -7.09 -28.35 -33.75
C MET A 516 -6.17 -27.99 -34.91
N THR A 517 -6.24 -26.75 -35.40
CA THR A 517 -5.27 -26.28 -36.41
C THR A 517 -3.87 -26.17 -35.79
N PRO A 518 -2.79 -26.33 -36.59
CA PRO A 518 -1.41 -26.22 -36.09
C PRO A 518 -1.14 -24.90 -35.37
N ASP A 519 -1.64 -23.79 -35.90
CA ASP A 519 -1.44 -22.45 -35.32
C ASP A 519 -2.06 -22.31 -33.92
N ILE A 520 -3.27 -22.83 -33.73
CA ILE A 520 -3.94 -22.85 -32.42
C ILE A 520 -3.21 -23.79 -31.46
N GLN A 521 -2.76 -24.95 -31.93
CA GLN A 521 -2.00 -25.89 -31.12
C GLN A 521 -0.67 -25.28 -30.65
N GLN A 522 0.01 -24.55 -31.53
CA GLN A 522 1.21 -23.80 -31.19
C GLN A 522 0.90 -22.72 -30.14
N ALA A 523 -0.13 -21.89 -30.35
CA ALA A 523 -0.51 -20.84 -29.40
C ALA A 523 -0.83 -21.40 -28.00
N LEU A 524 -1.58 -22.50 -27.91
CA LEU A 524 -1.87 -23.17 -26.63
C LEU A 524 -0.61 -23.78 -25.99
N THR A 525 0.33 -24.27 -26.79
CA THR A 525 1.60 -24.82 -26.29
C THR A 525 2.50 -23.72 -25.74
N GLU A 526 2.56 -22.57 -26.41
CA GLU A 526 3.29 -21.40 -25.94
C GLU A 526 2.73 -20.88 -24.61
N ARG A 527 1.41 -20.71 -24.48
CA ARG A 527 0.77 -20.27 -23.21
C ARG A 527 1.00 -21.28 -22.09
N ARG A 528 0.94 -22.58 -22.39
CA ARG A 528 1.28 -23.63 -21.41
C ARG A 528 2.69 -23.45 -20.88
N HIS A 529 3.66 -23.27 -21.78
CA HIS A 529 5.05 -23.10 -21.39
C HIS A 529 5.24 -21.84 -20.54
N LEU A 530 4.61 -20.72 -20.90
CA LEU A 530 4.66 -19.49 -20.10
C LEU A 530 4.09 -19.69 -18.69
N ILE A 531 2.93 -20.37 -18.56
CA ILE A 531 2.33 -20.67 -17.26
C ILE A 531 3.25 -21.55 -16.39
N GLU A 532 3.86 -22.58 -16.98
CA GLU A 532 4.76 -23.48 -16.26
C GLU A 532 6.05 -22.76 -15.83
N THR A 533 6.63 -21.96 -16.73
CA THR A 533 7.82 -21.15 -16.43
C THR A 533 7.55 -20.11 -15.34
N ARG A 534 6.37 -19.44 -15.37
CA ARG A 534 5.98 -18.49 -14.30
C ARG A 534 5.84 -19.21 -12.95
N ALA A 535 5.19 -20.38 -12.92
CA ALA A 535 5.06 -21.16 -11.69
C ALA A 535 6.41 -21.60 -11.12
N GLU A 536 7.36 -21.94 -12.00
CA GLU A 536 8.75 -22.26 -11.60
C GLU A 536 9.48 -21.05 -11.03
N ALA A 537 9.40 -19.89 -11.68
CA ALA A 537 10.02 -18.66 -11.19
C ALA A 537 9.46 -18.25 -9.82
N VAL A 538 8.14 -18.30 -9.63
CA VAL A 538 7.48 -17.99 -8.34
C VAL A 538 7.96 -18.91 -7.23
N LEU A 539 8.08 -20.21 -7.51
CA LEU A 539 8.57 -21.17 -6.52
C LEU A 539 10.05 -20.95 -6.19
N ASP A 540 10.89 -20.73 -7.20
CA ASP A 540 12.32 -20.58 -7.01
C ASP A 540 12.67 -19.29 -6.27
N THR A 541 12.00 -18.18 -6.59
CA THR A 541 12.12 -16.94 -5.82
C THR A 541 11.72 -17.16 -4.36
N ALA A 542 10.55 -17.77 -4.12
CA ALA A 542 10.06 -17.99 -2.76
C ALA A 542 10.97 -18.89 -1.91
N LEU A 543 11.64 -19.87 -2.53
CA LEU A 543 12.62 -20.71 -1.86
C LEU A 543 13.96 -20.00 -1.63
N HIS A 544 14.32 -19.06 -2.50
CA HIS A 544 15.54 -18.27 -2.34
C HIS A 544 15.42 -17.21 -1.24
N THR A 545 14.22 -16.63 -1.09
CA THR A 545 13.93 -15.57 -0.11
C THR A 545 13.33 -16.09 1.21
N ASP A 546 13.29 -17.42 1.40
CA ASP A 546 12.73 -18.08 2.60
C ASP A 546 11.31 -17.61 2.96
N GLU A 547 10.45 -17.45 1.94
CA GLU A 547 9.06 -17.01 2.12
C GLU A 547 8.29 -17.87 3.14
N PRO A 548 7.52 -17.29 4.08
CA PRO A 548 6.92 -18.03 5.19
C PRO A 548 6.08 -19.24 4.78
N TRP A 549 5.35 -19.13 3.66
CA TRP A 549 4.46 -20.19 3.18
C TRP A 549 5.21 -21.44 2.69
N THR A 550 6.48 -21.31 2.29
CA THR A 550 7.28 -22.45 1.83
C THR A 550 7.61 -23.41 2.97
N THR A 551 7.66 -22.90 4.21
CA THR A 551 7.86 -23.71 5.43
C THR A 551 6.74 -24.75 5.60
N ALA A 552 5.51 -24.40 5.22
CA ALA A 552 4.37 -25.30 5.30
C ALA A 552 4.47 -26.49 4.30
N LEU A 553 5.29 -26.39 3.25
CA LEU A 553 5.54 -27.47 2.30
C LEU A 553 6.59 -28.48 2.78
N GLY A 554 7.30 -28.17 3.86
CA GLY A 554 8.43 -28.94 4.37
C GLY A 554 9.72 -28.76 3.57
N PRO A 555 10.87 -29.23 4.10
CA PRO A 555 12.17 -29.06 3.47
C PRO A 555 12.28 -29.83 2.15
N THR A 556 13.08 -29.30 1.23
CA THR A 556 13.36 -29.96 -0.06
C THR A 556 14.10 -31.30 0.17
N PRO A 557 13.58 -32.44 -0.35
CA PRO A 557 14.21 -33.75 -0.18
C PRO A 557 15.61 -33.85 -0.82
N ALA A 558 16.48 -34.63 -0.18
CA ALA A 558 17.84 -34.89 -0.66
C ALA A 558 17.87 -35.83 -1.87
N ASP A 559 17.00 -36.85 -1.92
CA ASP A 559 16.92 -37.80 -3.03
C ASP A 559 16.40 -37.15 -4.31
N GLY A 560 17.04 -37.46 -5.45
CA GLY A 560 16.73 -36.81 -6.73
C GLY A 560 15.31 -37.10 -7.25
N ARG A 561 14.78 -38.30 -7.01
CA ARG A 561 13.40 -38.63 -7.42
C ARG A 561 12.39 -38.01 -6.48
N GLU A 562 12.59 -38.11 -5.17
CA GLU A 562 11.68 -37.50 -4.18
C GLU A 562 11.66 -35.98 -4.34
N ARG A 563 12.80 -35.34 -4.60
CA ARG A 563 12.90 -33.91 -4.89
C ARG A 563 12.05 -33.51 -6.09
N GLN A 564 12.09 -34.29 -7.18
CA GLN A 564 11.27 -34.00 -8.36
C GLN A 564 9.77 -34.19 -8.10
N HIS A 565 9.39 -35.12 -7.22
CA HIS A 565 7.99 -35.28 -6.81
C HIS A 565 7.54 -34.13 -5.91
N TRP A 566 8.37 -33.74 -4.94
CA TRP A 566 8.13 -32.59 -4.07
C TRP A 566 8.00 -31.31 -4.88
N ARG A 567 8.95 -31.03 -5.79
CA ARG A 567 8.93 -29.82 -6.63
C ARG A 567 7.68 -29.74 -7.48
N ARG A 568 7.24 -30.84 -8.11
CA ARG A 568 5.97 -30.87 -8.86
C ARG A 568 4.74 -30.57 -8.01
N ARG A 569 4.77 -30.83 -6.70
CA ARG A 569 3.67 -30.48 -5.78
C ARG A 569 3.76 -29.03 -5.33
N ALA A 570 4.97 -28.58 -4.99
CA ALA A 570 5.23 -27.19 -4.65
C ALA A 570 4.85 -26.23 -5.79
N LEU A 571 5.10 -26.61 -7.05
CA LEU A 571 4.69 -25.84 -8.23
C LEU A 571 3.19 -25.62 -8.33
N VAL A 572 2.36 -26.57 -7.87
CA VAL A 572 0.89 -26.39 -7.87
C VAL A 572 0.48 -25.32 -6.86
N VAL A 573 1.17 -25.27 -5.71
CA VAL A 573 0.91 -24.26 -4.68
C VAL A 573 1.41 -22.89 -5.15
N ALA A 574 2.60 -22.81 -5.74
CA ALA A 574 3.11 -21.58 -6.36
C ALA A 574 2.17 -21.06 -7.46
N ALA A 575 1.70 -21.96 -8.33
CA ALA A 575 0.76 -21.60 -9.39
C ALA A 575 -0.58 -21.10 -8.84
N TYR A 576 -1.06 -21.68 -7.73
CA TYR A 576 -2.28 -21.25 -7.06
C TYR A 576 -2.12 -19.86 -6.46
N ARG A 577 -1.00 -19.63 -5.77
CA ARG A 577 -0.71 -18.34 -5.14
C ARG A 577 -0.59 -17.21 -6.16
N ASP A 578 0.13 -17.41 -7.26
CA ASP A 578 0.26 -16.39 -8.31
C ASP A 578 -1.07 -16.18 -9.07
N ARG A 579 -1.82 -17.25 -9.39
CA ARG A 579 -3.14 -17.13 -10.05
C ARG A 579 -4.15 -16.32 -9.24
N TYR A 580 -4.12 -16.42 -7.91
CA TYR A 580 -5.09 -15.76 -7.03
C TYR A 580 -4.47 -14.63 -6.19
N GLN A 581 -3.24 -14.22 -6.50
CA GLN A 581 -2.52 -13.13 -5.84
C GLN A 581 -2.46 -13.29 -4.30
N ILE A 582 -2.21 -14.51 -3.83
CA ILE A 582 -2.14 -14.83 -2.40
C ILE A 582 -0.77 -14.40 -1.85
N THR A 583 -0.77 -13.36 -1.02
CA THR A 583 0.43 -12.84 -0.33
C THR A 583 0.53 -13.27 1.13
N ASP A 584 -0.52 -13.91 1.67
CA ASP A 584 -0.58 -14.37 3.05
C ASP A 584 0.55 -15.39 3.39
N PRO A 585 1.00 -15.45 4.66
CA PRO A 585 1.91 -16.49 5.14
C PRO A 585 1.33 -17.91 5.03
N ASP A 586 0.00 -18.05 5.03
CA ASP A 586 -0.67 -19.32 4.76
C ASP A 586 -0.51 -19.68 3.27
N PRO A 587 0.02 -20.87 2.90
CA PRO A 587 0.16 -21.29 1.50
C PRO A 587 -1.12 -21.18 0.65
N LEU A 588 -2.31 -21.23 1.26
CA LEU A 588 -3.58 -21.20 0.54
C LEU A 588 -4.44 -19.95 0.77
N GLY A 589 -4.04 -19.06 1.67
CA GLY A 589 -4.73 -17.80 1.97
C GLY A 589 -6.19 -17.91 2.44
N ALA A 590 -6.87 -16.77 2.42
CA ALA A 590 -8.26 -16.60 2.83
C ALA A 590 -9.26 -17.50 2.07
N GLN A 591 -10.50 -17.61 2.60
CA GLN A 591 -11.54 -18.46 2.02
C GLN A 591 -11.82 -18.10 0.54
N PRO A 592 -12.04 -19.09 -0.33
CA PRO A 592 -12.19 -18.86 -1.76
C PRO A 592 -13.52 -18.18 -2.10
N GLU A 593 -13.45 -17.19 -2.98
CA GLU A 593 -14.59 -16.34 -3.38
C GLU A 593 -15.40 -16.94 -4.54
N SER A 594 -14.76 -17.75 -5.39
CA SER A 594 -15.40 -18.36 -6.56
C SER A 594 -15.38 -19.89 -6.54
N THR A 595 -16.31 -20.51 -7.27
CA THR A 595 -16.34 -21.97 -7.46
C THR A 595 -15.06 -22.49 -8.13
N ALA A 596 -14.48 -21.73 -9.06
CA ALA A 596 -13.21 -22.09 -9.70
C ALA A 596 -12.06 -22.11 -8.69
N GLN A 597 -11.97 -21.07 -7.85
CA GLN A 597 -10.95 -20.98 -6.79
C GLN A 597 -11.13 -22.07 -5.73
N LYS A 598 -12.37 -22.45 -5.39
CA LYS A 598 -12.64 -23.59 -4.48
C LYS A 598 -12.00 -24.89 -4.99
N ILE A 599 -12.11 -25.17 -6.29
CA ILE A 599 -11.56 -26.38 -6.91
C ILE A 599 -10.03 -26.31 -6.95
N ASP A 600 -9.48 -25.17 -7.38
CA ASP A 600 -8.03 -25.00 -7.47
C ASP A 600 -7.37 -25.00 -6.09
N ARG A 601 -8.02 -24.42 -5.07
CA ARG A 601 -7.62 -24.51 -3.66
C ARG A 601 -7.56 -25.94 -3.18
N ALA A 602 -8.58 -26.76 -3.48
CA ALA A 602 -8.59 -28.17 -3.09
C ALA A 602 -7.42 -28.95 -3.72
N ARG A 603 -7.04 -28.62 -4.95
CA ARG A 603 -5.87 -29.22 -5.63
C ARG A 603 -4.56 -28.77 -5.00
N ALA A 604 -4.42 -27.48 -4.71
CA ALA A 604 -3.25 -26.92 -4.04
C ALA A 604 -3.09 -27.50 -2.62
N LEU A 605 -4.18 -27.68 -1.87
CA LEU A 605 -4.18 -28.33 -0.55
C LEU A 605 -3.66 -29.76 -0.63
N VAL A 606 -4.22 -30.58 -1.52
CA VAL A 606 -3.76 -31.97 -1.71
C VAL A 606 -2.30 -32.01 -2.18
N ALA A 607 -1.85 -31.00 -2.94
CA ALA A 607 -0.45 -30.91 -3.34
C ALA A 607 0.46 -30.57 -2.14
N ALA A 608 0.09 -29.59 -1.31
CA ALA A 608 0.82 -29.22 -0.11
C ALA A 608 0.96 -30.40 0.88
N GLU A 609 -0.16 -31.09 1.19
CA GLU A 609 -0.16 -32.27 2.05
C GLU A 609 0.76 -33.38 1.54
N ARG A 610 0.77 -33.60 0.22
CA ARG A 610 1.64 -34.60 -0.42
C ARG A 610 3.10 -34.18 -0.47
N ALA A 611 3.39 -32.89 -0.61
CA ALA A 611 4.75 -32.37 -0.53
C ALA A 611 5.31 -32.62 0.88
N GLN A 612 4.53 -32.31 1.90
CA GLN A 612 4.88 -32.53 3.30
C GLN A 612 5.09 -34.02 3.62
N ALA A 613 4.24 -34.90 3.09
CA ALA A 613 4.34 -36.35 3.30
C ALA A 613 5.57 -37.01 2.66
N LEU A 614 6.23 -36.35 1.69
CA LEU A 614 7.47 -36.83 1.08
C LEU A 614 8.70 -36.53 1.95
N VAL A 615 8.53 -35.79 3.05
CA VAL A 615 9.58 -35.55 4.02
C VAL A 615 9.51 -36.65 5.08
N PRO A 616 10.58 -37.45 5.29
CA PRO A 616 10.57 -38.45 6.34
C PRO A 616 10.37 -37.77 7.70
N PRO A 617 9.56 -38.35 8.61
CA PRO A 617 9.42 -37.81 9.95
C PRO A 617 10.81 -37.76 10.58
N ARG A 618 11.20 -36.58 11.09
CA ARG A 618 12.42 -36.42 11.89
C ARG A 618 12.43 -37.55 12.91
N SER A 619 13.42 -38.43 12.85
CA SER A 619 13.67 -39.42 13.90
C SER A 619 13.63 -38.67 15.22
N SER A 620 12.64 -39.00 16.05
CA SER A 620 12.51 -38.45 17.38
C SER A 620 13.85 -38.62 18.09
N SER A 621 14.41 -37.49 18.49
CA SER A 621 15.51 -37.39 19.44
C SER A 621 15.36 -38.46 20.49
N THR A 622 16.41 -39.27 20.61
CA THR A 622 16.65 -40.24 21.67
C THR A 622 16.18 -39.66 23.01
N ALA A 623 15.12 -40.25 23.57
CA ALA A 623 14.75 -39.99 24.96
C ALA A 623 15.95 -40.37 25.86
N PRO A 624 16.30 -39.56 26.86
CA PRO A 624 17.37 -39.92 27.77
C PRO A 624 16.95 -41.19 28.53
N ARG A 625 17.84 -42.19 28.50
CA ARG A 625 17.73 -43.39 29.33
C ARG A 625 17.43 -42.99 30.77
N SER A 626 16.32 -43.49 31.30
CA SER A 626 16.02 -43.41 32.72
C SER A 626 17.15 -44.05 33.52
N VAL A 627 17.76 -43.24 34.39
CA VAL A 627 18.72 -43.71 35.39
C VAL A 627 17.95 -44.59 36.36
N ALA A 628 18.37 -45.85 36.48
CA ALA A 628 17.86 -46.79 37.45
C ALA A 628 18.14 -46.26 38.87
N VAL A 629 17.07 -46.06 39.64
CA VAL A 629 17.15 -45.76 41.07
C VAL A 629 17.57 -47.04 41.80
N GLU A 630 18.78 -47.03 42.36
CA GLU A 630 19.27 -48.02 43.32
C GLU A 630 18.32 -48.14 44.51
N ARG A 631 17.74 -49.33 44.70
CA ARG A 631 17.07 -49.70 45.96
C ARG A 631 18.13 -50.11 46.99
N LYS A 632 18.28 -49.30 48.04
CA LYS A 632 18.98 -49.70 49.28
C LYS A 632 18.17 -50.79 50.02
N PRO A 633 18.81 -51.81 50.62
CA PRO A 633 18.15 -52.84 51.39
C PRO A 633 17.90 -52.36 52.83
N VAL A 634 16.68 -52.53 53.32
CA VAL A 634 16.35 -52.43 54.75
C VAL A 634 16.51 -53.82 55.34
N GLY A 635 17.50 -53.97 56.24
CA GLY A 635 17.71 -55.17 57.05
C GLY A 635 16.69 -55.31 58.19
N PRO A 636 16.68 -56.45 58.90
CA PRO A 636 15.53 -56.92 59.66
C PRO A 636 15.43 -56.34 61.08
N THR A 637 14.18 -56.13 61.49
CA THR A 637 13.58 -56.12 62.85
C THR A 637 14.49 -56.12 64.09
N MET A 638 14.24 -55.15 64.97
CA MET A 638 13.66 -55.42 66.30
C MET A 638 12.73 -54.28 66.73
#